data_AF-A0A4U9CRV8-F1
#
_entry.id   AF-A0A4U9CRV8-F1
#
_cell.length_a   1.000
_cell.length_b   1.000
_cell.length_c   1.000
_cell.angle_alpha   90.00
_cell.angle_beta   90.00
_cell.angle_gamma   90.00
#
_symmetry.space_group_name_H-M   'P 1'
#
loop_
_entity.id
_entity.type
_entity.pdbx_description
1 polymer ?
#
loop_
_entity_poly.entity_id
_entity_poly.type
_entity_poly.pdbx_seq_one_letter_code
_entity_poly.pdbx_strand_id
1 'polypeptide(L)'
;MKGKYKAAIALVLALLLLPLALLSTLTHWVPTLAGIWLPAGTRISLNDSPRLTRTALRIPDLRYMVGDCELAKVTNAQLSHPSRWRLHLDELDINSVCLSKLPESEPAPGAPRTLAEWQSMLPYSWLTIENLRLSPWERWQGRLVMSLTPTQQDIGYSGPEVTVQARLRGQALTVSDFSARLVEGQAPVRLVGEFNMPLVPDGFPVDGHLLSTFEFPQEPGLVDAELEWQKKPRAAAGDAAG
;
A
#
# COMPACT_ATOMS: atom_id res chain seq x y z
N MET A 1 -40.27 2.06 -44.56
CA MET A 1 -39.16 2.91 -44.03
C MET A 1 -39.32 3.32 -42.57
N LYS A 2 -40.54 3.63 -42.06
CA LYS A 2 -40.79 4.05 -40.66
C LYS A 2 -40.31 3.09 -39.55
N GLY A 3 -40.28 1.78 -39.77
CA GLY A 3 -39.85 0.80 -38.76
C GLY A 3 -38.34 0.81 -38.46
N LYS A 4 -37.49 1.07 -39.47
CA LYS A 4 -36.03 1.10 -39.32
C LYS A 4 -35.58 2.30 -38.49
N TYR A 5 -36.24 3.46 -38.64
CA TYR A 5 -35.94 4.65 -37.83
C TYR A 5 -36.31 4.47 -36.36
N LYS A 6 -37.43 3.81 -36.04
CA LYS A 6 -37.80 3.51 -34.64
C LYS A 6 -36.79 2.58 -33.97
N ALA A 7 -36.32 1.55 -34.69
CA ALA A 7 -35.29 0.64 -34.19
C ALA A 7 -33.94 1.34 -34.00
N ALA A 8 -33.53 2.19 -34.94
CA ALA A 8 -32.30 2.97 -34.82
C ALA A 8 -32.37 3.97 -33.65
N ILE A 9 -33.50 4.66 -33.46
CA ILE A 9 -33.70 5.56 -32.32
C ILE A 9 -33.66 4.78 -31.01
N ALA A 10 -34.35 3.64 -30.91
CA ALA A 10 -34.33 2.80 -29.71
C ALA A 10 -32.92 2.29 -29.39
N LEU A 11 -32.13 1.91 -30.40
CA LEU A 11 -30.74 1.49 -30.24
C LEU A 11 -29.88 2.64 -29.70
N VAL A 12 -29.97 3.83 -30.29
CA VAL A 12 -29.23 5.01 -29.83
C VAL A 12 -29.64 5.40 -28.41
N LEU A 13 -30.94 5.34 -28.11
CA LEU A 13 -31.45 5.60 -26.77
C LEU A 13 -30.92 4.59 -25.76
N ALA A 14 -30.91 3.30 -26.10
CA ALA A 14 -30.32 2.27 -25.25
C ALA A 14 -28.81 2.50 -25.07
N LEU A 15 -28.09 2.83 -26.13
CA LEU A 15 -26.65 3.08 -26.08
C LEU A 15 -26.29 4.31 -25.22
N LEU A 16 -27.21 5.26 -25.05
CA LEU A 16 -27.05 6.42 -24.17
C LEU A 16 -27.54 6.15 -22.74
N LEU A 17 -28.73 5.58 -22.58
CA LEU A 17 -29.36 5.40 -21.27
C LEU A 17 -28.70 4.29 -20.45
N LEU A 18 -28.29 3.20 -21.08
CA LEU A 18 -27.70 2.04 -20.41
C LEU A 18 -26.37 2.38 -19.71
N PRO A 19 -25.39 3.06 -20.34
CA PRO A 19 -24.19 3.51 -19.63
C PRO A 19 -24.50 4.58 -18.58
N LEU A 20 -25.47 5.47 -18.78
CA LEU A 20 -25.88 6.44 -17.75
C LEU A 20 -26.46 5.73 -16.51
N ALA A 21 -27.29 4.71 -16.71
CA ALA A 21 -27.85 3.89 -15.63
C ALA A 21 -26.76 3.10 -14.88
N LEU A 22 -25.78 2.56 -15.61
CA LEU A 22 -24.60 1.92 -15.03
C LEU A 22 -23.75 2.89 -14.21
N LEU A 23 -23.51 4.11 -14.72
CA LEU A 23 -22.81 5.17 -14.01
C LEU A 23 -23.57 5.59 -12.75
N SER A 24 -24.91 5.66 -12.81
CA SER A 24 -25.73 6.02 -11.65
C SER A 24 -25.74 4.96 -10.56
N THR A 25 -25.53 3.69 -10.91
CA THR A 25 -25.59 2.56 -9.96
C THR A 25 -24.20 2.02 -9.58
N LEU A 26 -23.13 2.80 -9.81
CA LEU A 26 -21.74 2.44 -9.49
C LEU A 26 -21.57 1.86 -8.08
N THR A 27 -22.23 2.44 -7.08
CA THR A 27 -22.15 1.98 -5.67
C THR A 27 -22.65 0.55 -5.45
N HIS A 28 -23.49 0.01 -6.35
CA HIS A 28 -24.12 -1.29 -6.18
C HIS A 28 -23.35 -2.41 -6.89
N TRP A 29 -22.85 -2.16 -8.11
CA TRP A 29 -22.18 -3.18 -8.92
C TRP A 29 -20.66 -3.17 -8.80
N VAL A 30 -20.03 -2.02 -8.51
CA VAL A 30 -18.57 -1.93 -8.35
C VAL A 30 -18.09 -2.80 -7.18
N PRO A 31 -18.72 -2.77 -5.99
CA PRO A 31 -18.35 -3.68 -4.90
C PRO A 31 -18.40 -5.16 -5.28
N THR A 32 -19.44 -5.57 -6.01
CA THR A 32 -19.65 -6.96 -6.38
C THR A 32 -18.63 -7.42 -7.43
N LEU A 33 -18.30 -6.59 -8.42
CA LEU A 33 -17.25 -6.90 -9.39
C LEU A 33 -15.84 -6.85 -8.78
N ALA A 34 -15.57 -5.88 -7.90
CA ALA A 34 -14.32 -5.81 -7.17
C ALA A 34 -14.11 -7.07 -6.32
N GLY A 35 -15.18 -7.62 -5.74
CA GLY A 35 -15.17 -8.88 -4.99
C GLY A 35 -14.52 -10.07 -5.70
N ILE A 36 -14.52 -10.11 -7.04
CA ILE A 36 -13.88 -11.19 -7.83
C ILE A 36 -12.34 -11.14 -7.69
N TRP A 37 -11.79 -9.95 -7.49
CA TRP A 37 -10.35 -9.70 -7.40
C TRP A 37 -9.88 -9.48 -5.96
N LEU A 38 -10.81 -9.43 -5.01
CA LEU A 38 -10.51 -9.23 -3.60
C LEU A 38 -10.29 -10.59 -2.91
N PRO A 39 -9.47 -10.63 -1.85
CA PRO A 39 -9.33 -11.82 -1.02
C PRO A 39 -10.68 -12.31 -0.48
N ALA A 40 -10.81 -13.62 -0.28
CA ALA A 40 -12.02 -14.22 0.27
C ALA A 40 -12.40 -13.57 1.62
N GLY A 41 -13.70 -13.41 1.87
CA GLY A 41 -14.19 -12.79 3.12
C GLY A 41 -13.97 -11.28 3.22
N THR A 42 -13.46 -10.63 2.17
CA THR A 42 -13.28 -9.18 2.12
C THR A 42 -14.24 -8.52 1.14
N ARG A 43 -14.61 -7.27 1.41
CA ARG A 43 -15.52 -6.50 0.55
C ARG A 43 -15.21 -5.02 0.61
N ILE A 44 -15.46 -4.32 -0.50
CA ILE A 44 -15.44 -2.86 -0.53
C ILE A 44 -16.87 -2.35 -0.35
N SER A 45 -17.05 -1.25 0.38
CA SER A 45 -18.32 -0.55 0.52
C SER A 45 -18.10 0.93 0.16
N LEU A 46 -18.99 1.49 -0.64
CA LEU A 46 -19.01 2.91 -0.97
C LEU A 46 -20.33 3.50 -0.48
N ASN A 47 -20.26 4.49 0.41
CA ASN A 47 -21.46 5.20 0.87
C ASN A 47 -21.94 6.21 -0.18
N ASP A 48 -20.99 6.88 -0.84
CA ASP A 48 -21.25 7.86 -1.88
C ASP A 48 -20.74 7.38 -3.24
N SER A 49 -21.49 7.71 -4.30
CA SER A 49 -21.09 7.35 -5.65
C SER A 49 -19.79 8.06 -6.08
N PRO A 50 -18.83 7.32 -6.66
CA PRO A 50 -17.69 7.93 -7.33
C PRO A 50 -18.16 8.92 -8.41
N ARG A 51 -17.46 10.05 -8.50
CA ARG A 51 -17.76 11.10 -9.47
C ARG A 51 -16.63 11.18 -10.47
N LEU A 52 -16.95 10.88 -11.73
CA LEU A 52 -16.03 11.10 -12.83
C LEU A 52 -16.07 12.58 -13.23
N THR A 53 -14.92 13.25 -13.16
CA THR A 53 -14.70 14.59 -13.68
C THR A 53 -13.95 14.50 -15.02
N ARG A 54 -13.72 15.65 -15.68
CA ARG A 54 -12.98 15.67 -16.95
C ARG A 54 -11.56 15.11 -16.86
N THR A 55 -10.93 15.18 -15.68
CA THR A 55 -9.50 14.88 -15.50
C THR A 55 -9.22 13.86 -14.40
N ALA A 56 -10.22 13.52 -13.58
CA ALA A 56 -10.04 12.66 -12.41
C ALA A 56 -11.31 11.90 -12.05
N LEU A 57 -11.15 10.72 -11.47
CA LEU A 57 -12.18 10.00 -10.74
C LEU A 57 -12.06 10.35 -9.25
N ARG A 58 -13.12 10.92 -8.67
CA ARG A 58 -13.20 11.25 -7.25
C ARG A 58 -14.05 10.23 -6.52
N ILE A 59 -13.53 9.68 -5.42
CA ILE A 59 -14.18 8.69 -4.57
C ILE A 59 -14.30 9.31 -3.17
N PRO A 60 -15.48 9.80 -2.77
CA PRO A 60 -15.62 10.55 -1.51
C PRO A 60 -15.35 9.72 -0.26
N ASP A 61 -15.86 8.48 -0.22
CA ASP A 61 -15.72 7.55 0.90
C ASP A 61 -15.63 6.13 0.34
N LEU A 62 -14.62 5.39 0.76
CA LEU A 62 -14.44 3.98 0.43
C LEU A 62 -14.00 3.23 1.67
N ARG A 63 -14.74 2.17 2.00
CA ARG A 63 -14.45 1.31 3.15
C ARG A 63 -14.07 -0.06 2.66
N TYR A 64 -13.06 -0.64 3.28
CA TYR A 64 -12.63 -2.00 3.05
C TYR A 64 -12.90 -2.82 4.30
N MET A 65 -13.68 -3.89 4.14
CA MET A 65 -14.23 -4.66 5.24
C MET A 65 -13.73 -6.10 5.15
N VAL A 66 -13.49 -6.72 6.30
CA VAL A 66 -13.20 -8.15 6.44
C VAL A 66 -14.30 -8.73 7.33
N GLY A 67 -15.23 -9.47 6.73
CA GLY A 67 -16.53 -9.76 7.34
C GLY A 67 -17.27 -8.46 7.72
N ASP A 68 -17.48 -8.29 9.02
CA ASP A 68 -18.12 -7.11 9.63
C ASP A 68 -17.12 -6.10 10.24
N CYS A 69 -15.81 -6.31 10.04
CA CYS A 69 -14.74 -5.45 10.57
C CYS A 69 -14.29 -4.42 9.52
N GLU A 70 -14.26 -3.13 9.87
CA GLU A 70 -13.68 -2.08 9.02
C GLU A 70 -12.16 -2.13 9.08
N LEU A 71 -11.54 -2.79 8.10
CA LEU A 71 -10.09 -2.91 8.01
C LEU A 71 -9.44 -1.60 7.60
N ALA A 72 -10.03 -0.91 6.63
CA ALA A 72 -9.53 0.37 6.19
C ALA A 72 -10.65 1.30 5.73
N LYS A 73 -10.44 2.60 5.93
CA LYS A 73 -11.30 3.66 5.43
C LYS A 73 -10.48 4.69 4.68
N VAL A 74 -10.90 4.95 3.45
CA VAL A 74 -10.32 5.95 2.54
C VAL A 74 -11.28 7.11 2.44
N THR A 75 -10.78 8.32 2.71
CA THR A 75 -11.55 9.56 2.59
C THR A 75 -11.01 10.41 1.44
N ASN A 76 -11.93 10.86 0.59
CA ASN A 76 -11.70 11.77 -0.53
C ASN A 76 -10.55 11.36 -1.46
N ALA A 77 -10.57 10.11 -1.93
CA ALA A 77 -9.60 9.65 -2.90
C ALA A 77 -9.83 10.30 -4.28
N GLN A 78 -8.74 10.63 -4.96
CA GLN A 78 -8.72 11.22 -6.29
C GLN A 78 -7.71 10.48 -7.15
N LEU A 79 -8.21 9.82 -8.19
CA LEU A 79 -7.40 9.12 -9.18
C LEU A 79 -7.40 9.92 -10.49
N SER A 80 -6.22 10.31 -10.96
CA SER A 80 -6.05 11.03 -12.23
C SER A 80 -4.89 10.47 -13.04
N HIS A 81 -4.88 10.74 -14.34
CA HIS A 81 -3.82 10.29 -15.24
C HIS A 81 -3.47 11.38 -16.28
N PRO A 82 -2.75 12.45 -15.88
CA PRO A 82 -2.27 13.45 -16.83
C PRO A 82 -1.12 12.90 -17.69
N SER A 83 -0.05 12.43 -17.06
CA SER A 83 1.11 11.79 -17.71
C SER A 83 1.55 10.50 -17.02
N ARG A 84 1.27 10.39 -15.72
CA ARG A 84 1.43 9.22 -14.87
C ARG A 84 0.21 9.11 -13.98
N TRP A 85 -0.08 7.91 -13.49
CA TRP A 85 -1.16 7.71 -12.55
C TRP A 85 -0.88 8.49 -11.26
N ARG A 86 -1.86 9.24 -10.77
CA ARG A 86 -1.79 9.96 -9.51
C ARG A 86 -2.96 9.52 -8.66
N LEU A 87 -2.66 8.94 -7.52
CA LEU A 87 -3.63 8.61 -6.48
C LEU A 87 -3.35 9.53 -5.28
N HIS A 88 -4.32 10.38 -4.96
CA HIS A 88 -4.27 11.29 -3.82
C HIS A 88 -5.41 10.95 -2.87
N LEU A 89 -5.14 10.84 -1.57
CA LEU A 89 -6.11 10.57 -0.51
C LEU A 89 -5.94 11.63 0.58
N ASP A 90 -7.05 12.15 1.09
CA ASP A 90 -7.00 13.05 2.25
C ASP A 90 -6.75 12.26 3.54
N GLU A 91 -7.37 11.08 3.69
CA GLU A 91 -7.14 10.23 4.85
C GLU A 91 -7.22 8.75 4.48
N LEU A 92 -6.32 7.96 5.06
CA LEU A 92 -6.40 6.51 5.10
C LEU A 92 -6.29 6.07 6.57
N ASP A 93 -7.36 5.52 7.12
CA ASP A 93 -7.36 4.89 8.44
C ASP A 93 -7.28 3.37 8.26
N ILE A 94 -6.30 2.72 8.88
CA ILE A 94 -6.12 1.27 8.88
C ILE A 94 -6.33 0.77 10.30
N ASN A 95 -7.25 -0.16 10.49
CA ASN A 95 -7.53 -0.78 11.77
C ASN A 95 -6.68 -2.05 11.94
N SER A 96 -5.62 -1.98 12.75
CA SER A 96 -4.72 -3.11 12.96
C SER A 96 -5.41 -4.30 13.65
N VAL A 97 -6.47 -4.08 14.41
CA VAL A 97 -7.24 -5.14 15.07
C VAL A 97 -8.00 -5.98 14.04
N CYS A 98 -8.41 -5.39 12.91
CA CYS A 98 -9.09 -6.12 11.85
C CYS A 98 -8.13 -6.95 10.98
N LEU A 99 -6.82 -6.67 10.97
CA LEU A 99 -5.85 -7.41 10.14
C LEU A 99 -5.80 -8.90 10.49
N SER A 100 -5.94 -9.26 11.77
CA SER A 100 -5.94 -10.65 12.23
C SER A 100 -7.15 -11.48 11.77
N LYS A 101 -8.18 -10.82 11.21
CA LYS A 101 -9.36 -11.48 10.64
C LYS A 101 -9.21 -11.82 9.16
N LEU A 102 -8.12 -11.38 8.52
CA LEU A 102 -7.84 -11.76 7.15
C LEU A 102 -7.60 -13.28 7.10
N PRO A 103 -8.24 -14.00 6.16
CA PRO A 103 -7.99 -15.42 6.03
C PRO A 103 -6.53 -15.65 5.64
N GLU A 104 -5.94 -16.74 6.13
CA GLU A 104 -4.69 -17.23 5.59
C GLU A 104 -4.90 -17.48 4.09
N SER A 105 -4.06 -16.86 3.27
CA SER A 105 -4.17 -17.00 1.83
C SER A 105 -3.80 -18.44 1.46
N GLU A 106 -4.76 -19.20 0.93
CA GLU A 106 -4.42 -20.47 0.29
C GLU A 106 -3.42 -20.18 -0.83
N PRO A 107 -2.30 -20.92 -0.94
CA PRO A 107 -1.34 -20.73 -2.01
C PRO A 107 -2.07 -20.87 -3.35
N ALA A 108 -2.21 -19.75 -4.07
CA ALA A 108 -2.77 -19.78 -5.41
C ALA A 108 -1.92 -20.69 -6.31
N PRO A 109 -2.51 -21.38 -7.30
CA PRO A 109 -1.74 -22.16 -8.27
C PRO A 109 -0.85 -21.21 -9.09
N GLY A 110 0.43 -21.17 -8.74
CA GLY A 110 1.43 -20.22 -9.25
C GLY A 110 2.32 -19.78 -8.10
N ALA A 111 3.62 -20.09 -8.21
CA ALA A 111 4.61 -19.86 -7.16
C ALA A 111 4.50 -18.46 -6.51
N PRO A 112 4.87 -18.30 -5.21
CA PRO A 112 4.87 -17.00 -4.57
C PRO A 112 5.69 -16.01 -5.41
N ARG A 113 5.04 -14.93 -5.85
CA ARG A 113 5.67 -13.93 -6.72
C ARG A 113 6.83 -13.28 -6.00
N THR A 114 7.95 -13.14 -6.69
CA THR A 114 9.12 -12.47 -6.12
C THR A 114 8.86 -10.97 -5.96
N LEU A 115 9.62 -10.33 -5.08
CA LEU A 115 9.57 -8.90 -4.85
C LEU A 115 9.82 -8.11 -6.16
N ALA A 116 10.75 -8.58 -7.01
CA ALA A 116 11.00 -7.97 -8.31
C ALA A 116 9.82 -8.13 -9.28
N GLU A 117 9.14 -9.27 -9.28
CA GLU A 117 7.93 -9.48 -10.07
C GLU A 117 6.79 -8.56 -9.61
N TRP A 118 6.59 -8.43 -8.30
CA TRP A 118 5.65 -7.46 -7.74
C TRP A 118 5.95 -6.03 -8.18
N GLN A 119 7.22 -5.63 -8.09
CA GLN A 119 7.67 -4.32 -8.56
C GLN A 119 7.37 -4.12 -10.05
N SER A 120 7.63 -5.11 -10.89
CA SER A 120 7.41 -5.02 -12.34
C SER A 120 5.95 -4.77 -12.73
N MET A 121 5.00 -5.15 -11.88
CA MET A 121 3.57 -4.93 -12.07
C MET A 121 3.11 -3.53 -11.63
N LEU A 122 3.95 -2.76 -10.93
CA LEU A 122 3.59 -1.42 -10.47
C LEU A 122 3.60 -0.42 -11.64
N PRO A 123 2.49 0.29 -11.88
CA PRO A 123 2.46 1.31 -12.90
C PRO A 123 3.33 2.51 -12.50
N TYR A 124 3.80 3.26 -13.50
CA TYR A 124 4.38 4.58 -13.27
C TYR A 124 3.37 5.49 -12.58
N SER A 125 3.55 5.71 -11.29
CA SER A 125 2.53 6.34 -10.46
C SER A 125 3.10 7.14 -9.30
N TRP A 126 2.30 8.10 -8.84
CA TRP A 126 2.51 8.83 -7.61
C TRP A 126 1.34 8.54 -6.66
N LEU A 127 1.66 8.18 -5.42
CA LEU A 127 0.71 8.02 -4.34
C LEU A 127 0.96 9.11 -3.31
N THR A 128 -0.10 9.76 -2.84
CA THR A 128 -0.05 10.68 -1.72
C THR A 128 -1.22 10.39 -0.80
N ILE A 129 -0.91 10.17 0.47
CA ILE A 129 -1.88 10.07 1.56
C ILE A 129 -1.54 11.21 2.51
N GLU A 130 -2.42 12.20 2.60
CA GLU A 130 -2.19 13.38 3.45
C GLU A 130 -2.11 12.99 4.93
N ASN A 131 -3.00 12.09 5.37
CA ASN A 131 -3.05 11.58 6.73
C ASN A 131 -3.23 10.05 6.73
N LEU A 132 -2.14 9.31 6.92
CA LEU A 132 -2.17 7.88 7.18
C LEU A 132 -2.28 7.65 8.69
N ARG A 133 -3.33 6.96 9.11
CA ARG A 133 -3.60 6.60 10.50
C ARG A 133 -3.62 5.09 10.63
N LEU A 134 -3.03 4.59 11.71
CA LEU A 134 -3.09 3.19 12.09
C LEU A 134 -3.78 3.16 13.44
N SER A 135 -5.02 2.66 13.51
CA SER A 135 -5.79 2.59 14.76
C SER A 135 -5.43 1.32 15.54
N PRO A 136 -5.14 1.38 16.87
CA PRO A 136 -5.22 2.54 17.78
C PRO A 136 -3.84 3.19 18.08
N TRP A 137 -3.01 3.33 17.06
CA TRP A 137 -1.63 3.84 17.12
C TRP A 137 -1.52 5.24 16.49
N GLU A 138 -2.47 6.13 16.79
CA GLU A 138 -2.60 7.47 16.17
C GLU A 138 -1.38 8.35 16.41
N ARG A 139 -0.61 8.10 17.48
CA ARG A 139 0.68 8.75 17.74
C ARG A 139 1.63 8.71 16.54
N TRP A 140 1.57 7.64 15.74
CA TRP A 140 2.46 7.44 14.59
C TRP A 140 1.89 7.95 13.27
N GLN A 141 0.74 8.62 13.27
CA GLN A 141 0.10 9.12 12.06
C GLN A 141 0.98 10.13 11.31
N GLY A 142 0.77 10.26 10.01
CA GLY A 142 1.60 11.12 9.19
C GLY A 142 1.28 11.06 7.71
N ARG A 143 1.98 11.89 6.95
CA ARG A 143 1.83 11.96 5.49
C ARG A 143 2.70 10.90 4.83
N LEU A 144 2.12 10.11 3.92
CA LEU A 144 2.83 9.18 3.06
C LEU A 144 2.88 9.72 1.62
N VAL A 145 4.06 9.71 1.01
CA VAL A 145 4.26 10.00 -0.40
C VAL A 145 5.09 8.88 -1.01
N MET A 146 4.66 8.36 -2.16
CA MET A 146 5.42 7.36 -2.89
C MET A 146 5.53 7.73 -4.37
N SER A 147 6.69 7.45 -4.96
CA SER A 147 6.92 7.45 -6.40
C SER A 147 7.24 6.04 -6.83
N LEU A 148 6.38 5.46 -7.66
CA LEU A 148 6.44 4.05 -8.03
C LEU A 148 6.79 3.92 -9.52
N THR A 149 7.75 3.04 -9.79
CA THR A 149 8.10 2.58 -11.13
C THR A 149 8.32 1.07 -11.10
N PRO A 150 8.34 0.38 -12.25
CA PRO A 150 8.58 -1.06 -12.31
C PRO A 150 9.90 -1.55 -11.69
N THR A 151 10.88 -0.66 -11.52
CA THR A 151 12.26 -1.00 -11.09
C THR A 151 12.71 -0.25 -9.83
N GLN A 152 11.94 0.73 -9.38
CA GLN A 152 12.27 1.58 -8.24
C GLN A 152 11.00 2.11 -7.56
N GLN A 153 10.98 2.07 -6.23
CA GLN A 153 9.97 2.70 -5.40
C GLN A 153 10.67 3.63 -4.40
N ASP A 154 10.37 4.93 -4.49
CA ASP A 154 10.78 5.91 -3.49
C ASP A 154 9.63 6.10 -2.50
N ILE A 155 9.93 6.05 -1.21
CA ILE A 155 8.98 6.08 -0.10
C ILE A 155 9.40 7.21 0.83
N GLY A 156 8.48 8.16 1.05
CA GLY A 156 8.64 9.24 2.01
C GLY A 156 7.48 9.22 3.00
N TYR A 157 7.81 9.20 4.29
CA TYR A 157 6.86 9.30 5.38
C TYR A 157 7.24 10.45 6.31
N SER A 158 6.27 11.28 6.68
CA SER A 158 6.48 12.42 7.55
C SER A 158 5.33 12.55 8.54
N GLY A 159 5.57 12.13 9.77
CA GLY A 159 4.67 12.30 10.91
C GLY A 159 5.32 13.08 12.05
N PRO A 160 4.55 13.39 13.12
CA PRO A 160 5.09 14.09 14.30
C PRO A 160 6.17 13.27 15.00
N GLU A 161 5.97 11.96 15.13
CA GLU A 161 6.84 11.08 15.92
C GLU A 161 7.80 10.25 15.08
N VAL A 162 7.59 10.16 13.76
CA VAL A 162 8.45 9.40 12.86
C VAL A 162 8.58 10.04 11.48
N THR A 163 9.80 10.08 10.96
CA THR A 163 10.10 10.40 9.57
C THR A 163 10.87 9.25 8.94
N VAL A 164 10.60 8.98 7.66
CA VAL A 164 11.28 7.95 6.87
C VAL A 164 11.48 8.44 5.46
N GLN A 165 12.68 8.26 4.91
CA GLN A 165 12.97 8.31 3.50
C GLN A 165 13.70 7.05 3.10
N ALA A 166 13.10 6.29 2.19
CA ALA A 166 13.63 5.02 1.74
C ALA A 166 13.46 4.85 0.24
N ARG A 167 14.33 4.01 -0.33
CA ARG A 167 14.29 3.61 -1.73
C ARG A 167 14.44 2.11 -1.84
N LEU A 168 13.52 1.48 -2.56
CA LEU A 168 13.58 0.06 -2.91
C LEU A 168 13.90 -0.09 -4.40
N ARG A 169 14.90 -0.92 -4.73
CA ARG A 169 15.27 -1.33 -6.10
C ARG A 169 15.55 -2.83 -6.12
N GLY A 170 14.62 -3.63 -6.67
CA GLY A 170 14.73 -5.09 -6.54
C GLY A 170 14.70 -5.48 -5.06
N GLN A 171 15.76 -6.12 -4.56
CA GLN A 171 15.87 -6.47 -3.13
C GLN A 171 16.62 -5.41 -2.30
N ALA A 172 17.30 -4.44 -2.94
CA ALA A 172 18.05 -3.43 -2.22
C ALA A 172 17.12 -2.34 -1.68
N LEU A 173 16.99 -2.27 -0.35
CA LEU A 173 16.32 -1.20 0.37
C LEU A 173 17.36 -0.28 1.00
N THR A 174 17.42 0.96 0.56
CA THR A 174 18.26 2.00 1.17
C THR A 174 17.38 2.91 2.00
N VAL A 175 17.70 3.08 3.29
CA VAL A 175 17.08 4.05 4.18
C VAL A 175 18.05 5.21 4.37
N SER A 176 17.73 6.36 3.77
CA SER A 176 18.59 7.55 3.80
C SER A 176 18.27 8.51 4.93
N ASP A 177 17.05 8.45 5.45
CA ASP A 177 16.62 9.21 6.62
C ASP A 177 15.62 8.36 7.39
N PHE A 178 15.88 8.12 8.66
CA PHE A 178 14.89 7.63 9.59
C PHE A 178 15.11 8.33 10.91
N SER A 179 14.04 8.85 11.50
CA SER A 179 14.06 9.47 12.81
C SER A 179 12.77 9.12 13.55
N ALA A 180 12.86 8.56 14.76
CA ALA A 180 11.69 8.20 15.56
C ALA A 180 11.83 8.63 17.02
N ARG A 181 10.80 9.28 17.56
CA ARG A 181 10.68 9.58 18.99
C ARG A 181 9.98 8.44 19.71
N LEU A 182 10.77 7.52 20.25
CA LEU A 182 10.27 6.31 20.94
C LEU A 182 9.79 6.61 22.36
N VAL A 183 10.45 7.54 23.05
CA VAL A 183 10.14 7.93 24.44
C VAL A 183 9.88 9.43 24.48
N GLU A 184 8.80 9.81 25.16
CA GLU A 184 8.42 11.22 25.30
C GLU A 184 9.49 11.99 26.09
N GLY A 185 9.89 13.15 25.57
CA GLY A 185 10.93 13.99 26.18
C GLY A 185 12.38 13.59 25.89
N GLN A 186 12.64 12.51 25.13
CA GLN A 186 13.99 12.11 24.71
C GLN A 186 14.30 12.53 23.27
N ALA A 187 15.60 12.59 22.93
CA ALA A 187 16.03 12.82 21.56
C ALA A 187 15.55 11.68 20.64
N PRO A 188 15.21 11.97 19.37
CA PRO A 188 14.80 10.94 18.43
C PRO A 188 15.97 10.01 18.08
N VAL A 189 15.67 8.72 17.94
CA VAL A 189 16.59 7.73 17.39
C VAL A 189 16.72 7.94 15.90
N ARG A 190 17.95 8.03 15.39
CA ARG A 190 18.24 8.18 13.96
C ARG A 190 18.87 6.93 13.39
N LEU A 191 18.39 6.50 12.22
CA LEU A 191 18.87 5.29 11.54
C LEU A 191 19.12 5.60 10.06
N VAL A 192 20.21 5.06 9.51
CA VAL A 192 20.48 5.02 8.07
C VAL A 192 21.12 3.69 7.73
N GLY A 193 20.86 3.15 6.55
CA GLY A 193 21.44 1.85 6.21
C GLY A 193 20.96 1.27 4.90
N GLU A 194 21.56 0.14 4.55
CA GLU A 194 21.25 -0.65 3.38
C GLU A 194 20.83 -2.06 3.82
N PHE A 195 19.69 -2.50 3.30
CA PHE A 195 19.07 -3.76 3.66
C PHE A 195 18.80 -4.57 2.40
N ASN A 196 19.08 -5.86 2.44
CA ASN A 196 18.72 -6.78 1.36
C ASN A 196 17.45 -7.54 1.74
N MET A 197 16.35 -7.19 1.07
CA MET A 197 15.03 -7.78 1.27
C MET A 197 14.98 -9.23 0.76
N PRO A 198 14.12 -10.09 1.33
CA PRO A 198 13.93 -11.44 0.82
C PRO A 198 13.32 -11.45 -0.59
N LEU A 199 13.61 -12.53 -1.34
CA LEU A 199 13.09 -12.74 -2.69
C LEU A 199 11.56 -12.76 -2.71
N VAL A 200 10.94 -13.40 -1.72
CA VAL A 200 9.49 -13.38 -1.50
C VAL A 200 9.25 -12.43 -0.32
N PRO A 201 8.26 -11.52 -0.39
CA PRO A 201 8.00 -10.56 0.68
C PRO A 201 7.22 -11.21 1.84
N ASP A 202 7.79 -12.24 2.46
CA ASP A 202 7.20 -13.03 3.55
C ASP A 202 7.94 -12.86 4.89
N GLY A 203 8.96 -12.00 4.95
CA GLY A 203 9.77 -11.85 6.15
C GLY A 203 10.67 -10.62 6.20
N PHE A 204 11.50 -10.60 7.23
CA PHE A 204 12.50 -9.56 7.49
C PHE A 204 13.68 -9.62 6.51
N PRO A 205 14.49 -8.55 6.40
CA PRO A 205 15.67 -8.53 5.52
C PRO A 205 16.63 -9.69 5.80
N VAL A 206 17.19 -10.25 4.74
CA VAL A 206 18.04 -11.45 4.76
C VAL A 206 19.45 -11.14 5.26
N ASP A 207 19.97 -9.99 4.87
CA ASP A 207 21.25 -9.42 5.23
C ASP A 207 21.13 -7.89 5.20
N GLY A 208 22.06 -7.20 5.83
CA GLY A 208 22.04 -5.75 5.85
C GLY A 208 23.14 -5.12 6.69
N HIS A 209 23.30 -3.83 6.46
CA HIS A 209 24.21 -2.93 7.15
C HIS A 209 23.41 -1.73 7.66
N LEU A 210 23.40 -1.55 8.97
CA LEU A 210 22.64 -0.52 9.66
C LEU A 210 23.59 0.34 10.50
N LEU A 211 23.52 1.65 10.30
CA LEU A 211 24.14 2.66 11.15
C LEU A 211 23.04 3.38 11.94
N SER A 212 23.26 3.52 13.23
CA SER A 212 22.28 4.07 14.15
C SER A 212 22.93 5.03 15.14
N THR A 213 22.22 6.10 15.47
CA THR A 213 22.62 7.04 16.53
C THR A 213 21.43 7.19 17.48
N PHE A 214 21.67 6.97 18.78
CA PHE A 214 20.63 7.07 19.81
C PHE A 214 21.20 7.56 21.15
N GLU A 215 20.34 8.12 21.98
CA GLU A 215 20.70 8.58 23.33
C GLU A 215 20.32 7.51 24.36
N PHE A 216 21.25 7.14 25.23
CA PHE A 216 21.01 6.12 26.25
C PHE A 216 20.45 6.78 27.53
N PRO A 217 19.33 6.30 28.12
CA PRO A 217 18.76 6.92 29.32
C PRO A 217 19.69 6.93 30.54
N GLN A 218 20.70 6.06 30.57
CA GLN A 218 21.61 5.88 31.71
C GLN A 218 22.98 6.54 31.53
N GLU A 219 23.30 7.03 30.32
CA GLU A 219 24.51 7.79 30.04
C GLU A 219 24.17 9.00 29.17
N PRO A 220 24.35 10.25 29.66
CA PRO A 220 24.13 11.43 28.85
C PRO A 220 25.16 11.47 27.72
N GLY A 221 24.72 11.16 26.50
CA GLY A 221 25.55 11.10 25.31
C GLY A 221 24.85 10.42 24.13
N LEU A 222 25.20 10.84 22.92
CA LEU A 222 24.81 10.12 21.70
C LEU A 222 25.75 8.92 21.54
N VAL A 223 25.17 7.75 21.34
CA VAL A 223 25.84 6.49 21.05
C VAL A 223 25.62 6.16 19.59
N ASP A 224 26.70 6.01 18.85
CA ASP A 224 26.67 5.44 17.51
C ASP A 224 26.82 3.92 17.61
N ALA A 225 25.93 3.18 16.94
CA ALA A 225 26.04 1.74 16.80
C ALA A 225 25.91 1.32 15.35
N GLU A 226 26.76 0.36 14.98
CA GLU A 226 26.81 -0.25 13.66
C GLU A 226 26.46 -1.73 13.78
N LEU A 227 25.52 -2.19 12.96
CA LEU A 227 25.06 -3.57 12.93
C LEU A 227 25.19 -4.11 11.51
N GLU A 228 25.93 -5.21 11.37
CA GLU A 228 26.02 -5.98 10.14
C GLU A 228 25.57 -7.42 10.40
N TRP A 229 24.71 -7.96 9.54
CA TRP A 229 24.33 -9.37 9.59
C TRP A 229 24.29 -9.97 8.20
N GLN A 230 24.60 -11.27 8.14
CA GLN A 230 24.60 -12.05 6.92
C GLN A 230 23.96 -13.42 7.17
N LYS A 231 23.11 -13.86 6.24
CA LYS A 231 22.55 -15.22 6.29
C LYS A 231 23.63 -16.24 5.97
N LYS A 232 23.98 -17.09 6.94
CA LYS A 232 24.87 -18.23 6.69
C LYS A 232 24.20 -19.22 5.71
N PRO A 233 24.88 -19.67 4.65
CA PRO A 233 24.36 -20.74 3.81
C PRO A 233 24.23 -22.01 4.65
N ARG A 234 23.07 -22.68 4.55
CA ARG A 234 22.86 -24.00 5.16
C ARG A 234 23.81 -24.96 4.48
N ALA A 235 24.84 -25.41 5.19
CA ALA A 235 25.73 -26.45 4.70
C ALA A 235 24.88 -27.67 4.31
N ALA A 236 25.05 -28.14 3.08
CA ALA A 236 24.50 -29.43 2.67
C ALA A 236 25.04 -30.47 3.66
N ALA A 237 24.15 -31.07 4.44
CA ALA A 237 24.48 -32.26 5.20
C ALA A 237 24.88 -33.30 4.16
N GLY A 238 26.18 -33.58 4.08
CA GLY A 238 26.70 -34.65 3.27
C GLY A 238 26.08 -35.96 3.75
N ASP A 239 25.45 -36.67 2.82
CA ASP A 239 25.14 -38.08 2.97
C ASP A 239 26.47 -38.82 3.24
N ALA A 240 26.70 -39.14 4.50
CA ALA A 240 27.68 -40.10 4.94
C ALA A 240 27.06 -40.92 6.05
N ALA A 241 26.29 -41.95 5.68
CA ALA A 241 26.08 -43.13 6.51
C ALA A 241 25.40 -44.25 5.71
N GLY A 242 26.12 -45.37 5.53
CA GLY A 242 25.53 -46.69 5.28
C GLY A 242 25.99 -47.36 4.00
#